data_AF-A0ABD2MRI5-F1
#
_entry.id   AF-A0ABD2MRI5-F1
#
_cell.length_a   1.000
_cell.length_b   1.000
_cell.length_c   1.000
_cell.angle_alpha   90.00
_cell.angle_beta   90.00
_cell.angle_gamma   90.00
#
_symmetry.space_group_name_H-M   'P 1'
#
loop_
_entity.id
_entity.type
_entity.pdbx_description
1 polymer ?
#
loop_
_entity_poly.entity_id
_entity_poly.type
_entity_poly.pdbx_seq_one_letter_code
_entity_poly.pdbx_strand_id
1 'polypeptide(L)'
;RLSLFNLRPSLPNNPSTTDIIRLDQYFSTKTCVVSVVNRNFSQKGKDTRPYFDVSVGNEHITAQVDTGCNLSFLGLAAFYLLGKPNLQIIYDDSFYVTTANGVLQNTLGCVLMPITLCYMTKVCEILVTLSLSEGLVLG
;
A
#
# COMPACT_ATOMS: atom_id res chain seq x y z
N ARG A 1 2.05 -16.91 -17.60
CA ARG A 1 1.37 -16.63 -18.89
C ARG A 1 0.06 -17.43 -18.91
N LEU A 2 -1.04 -16.85 -18.42
CA LEU A 2 -2.43 -17.34 -18.52
C LEU A 2 -3.33 -16.09 -18.38
N SER A 3 -4.36 -16.03 -19.21
CA SER A 3 -5.17 -14.84 -19.54
C SER A 3 -6.67 -15.08 -19.30
N LEU A 4 -7.44 -13.98 -19.26
CA LEU A 4 -8.93 -13.83 -19.33
C LEU A 4 -9.61 -13.84 -17.95
N PHE A 5 -10.53 -12.92 -17.60
CA PHE A 5 -11.65 -12.37 -18.38
C PHE A 5 -11.94 -10.88 -18.08
N ASN A 6 -12.26 -10.13 -19.14
CA ASN A 6 -12.93 -8.83 -19.10
C ASN A 6 -14.44 -9.03 -19.00
N LEU A 7 -15.11 -8.37 -18.06
CA LEU A 7 -16.55 -8.16 -18.08
C LEU A 7 -16.84 -6.67 -18.33
N ARG A 8 -17.33 -6.35 -19.53
CA ARG A 8 -17.93 -5.05 -19.84
C ARG A 8 -19.44 -5.11 -19.56
N PRO A 9 -20.04 -4.10 -18.92
CA PRO A 9 -21.46 -3.85 -19.05
C PRO A 9 -21.74 -3.04 -20.32
N SER A 10 -22.80 -3.45 -21.03
CA SER A 10 -23.36 -2.81 -22.22
C SER A 10 -23.95 -1.43 -21.89
N LEU A 11 -23.58 -0.40 -22.66
CA LEU A 11 -24.26 0.90 -22.68
C LEU A 11 -25.44 0.87 -23.66
N PRO A 12 -26.61 1.45 -23.32
CA PRO A 12 -27.72 1.58 -24.24
C PRO A 12 -27.55 2.79 -25.18
N ASN A 13 -28.29 2.69 -26.28
CA ASN A 13 -28.29 3.51 -27.49
C ASN A 13 -28.48 5.03 -27.31
N ASN A 14 -27.79 5.74 -28.21
CA ASN A 14 -27.90 7.13 -28.67
C ASN A 14 -29.32 7.76 -28.60
N PRO A 15 -29.42 9.10 -28.44
CA PRO A 15 -29.66 9.88 -29.66
C PRO A 15 -29.01 11.29 -29.77
N SER A 16 -28.91 11.68 -31.04
CA SER A 16 -28.94 13.02 -31.64
C SER A 16 -27.78 13.99 -31.45
N THR A 17 -27.01 14.10 -32.53
CA THR A 17 -26.43 15.28 -33.16
C THR A 17 -27.00 16.62 -32.68
N THR A 18 -26.18 17.44 -32.02
CA THR A 18 -25.76 18.81 -32.39
C THR A 18 -25.04 19.37 -31.18
N ASP A 19 -23.71 19.55 -31.29
CA ASP A 19 -22.91 20.57 -30.59
C ASP A 19 -21.42 20.24 -30.79
N ILE A 20 -20.87 20.70 -31.92
CA ILE A 20 -19.42 20.78 -32.09
C ILE A 20 -18.96 21.98 -31.25
N ILE A 21 -18.79 21.77 -29.95
CA ILE A 21 -18.11 22.71 -29.07
C ILE A 21 -16.63 22.34 -29.10
N ARG A 22 -15.81 23.27 -29.59
CA ARG A 22 -14.35 23.18 -29.64
C ARG A 22 -13.80 22.79 -28.25
N LEU A 23 -13.21 21.60 -28.18
CA LEU A 23 -12.57 21.03 -26.99
C LEU A 23 -11.14 21.56 -26.75
N ASP A 24 -10.79 22.70 -27.35
CA ASP A 24 -9.44 23.27 -27.31
C ASP A 24 -9.21 24.22 -26.12
N GLN A 25 -10.21 24.42 -25.24
CA GLN A 25 -10.19 25.49 -24.22
C GLN A 25 -10.08 25.03 -22.75
N TYR A 26 -9.81 23.75 -22.46
CA TYR A 26 -9.67 23.27 -21.07
C TYR A 26 -8.34 22.58 -20.72
N PHE A 27 -7.33 22.67 -21.57
CA PHE A 27 -5.97 22.30 -21.15
C PHE A 27 -5.30 23.48 -20.45
N SER A 28 -5.69 23.73 -19.20
CA SER A 28 -4.78 24.36 -18.26
C SER A 28 -3.68 23.35 -17.97
N THR A 29 -2.55 23.48 -18.68
CA THR A 29 -1.31 22.78 -18.35
C THR A 29 -0.80 23.34 -17.02
N LYS A 30 -1.40 22.88 -15.92
CA LYS A 30 -0.78 23.00 -14.59
C LYS A 30 0.52 22.22 -14.66
N THR A 31 1.61 22.92 -14.85
CA THR A 31 2.96 22.39 -14.71
C THR A 31 3.07 21.84 -13.30
N CYS A 32 2.96 20.52 -13.15
CA CYS A 32 3.24 19.85 -11.90
C CYS A 32 4.75 19.97 -11.69
N VAL A 33 5.16 20.94 -10.87
CA VAL A 33 6.52 21.00 -10.36
C VAL A 33 6.66 19.81 -9.43
N VAL A 34 7.13 18.70 -9.97
CA VAL A 34 7.53 17.54 -9.15
C VAL A 34 8.76 18.00 -8.39
N SER A 35 8.57 18.45 -7.14
CA SER A 35 9.71 18.61 -6.24
C SER A 35 10.39 17.25 -6.16
N VAL A 36 11.68 17.20 -6.51
CA VAL A 36 12.51 16.03 -6.26
C VAL A 36 12.55 15.89 -4.74
N VAL A 37 11.61 15.14 -4.19
CA VAL A 37 11.62 14.76 -2.78
C VAL A 37 12.89 13.95 -2.61
N ASN A 38 13.81 14.50 -1.84
CA ASN A 38 15.06 13.86 -1.49
C ASN A 38 14.69 12.49 -0.87
N ARG A 39 14.94 11.41 -1.61
CA ARG A 39 14.60 10.05 -1.17
C ARG A 39 15.59 9.68 -0.09
N ASN A 40 15.27 10.02 1.16
CA ASN A 40 16.12 9.66 2.28
C ASN A 40 16.04 8.14 2.49
N PHE A 41 16.97 7.42 1.86
CA PHE A 41 17.22 6.02 2.18
C PHE A 41 17.94 6.00 3.53
N SER A 42 17.22 5.65 4.58
CA SER A 42 17.87 5.36 5.86
C SER A 42 18.24 3.88 5.89
N GLN A 43 19.53 3.59 6.03
CA GLN A 43 19.98 2.24 6.38
C GLN A 43 19.90 2.11 7.90
N LYS A 44 19.14 1.12 8.39
CA LYS A 44 19.14 0.77 9.81
C LYS A 44 20.11 -0.38 10.04
N GLY A 45 21.38 -0.07 10.31
CA GLY A 45 22.39 -1.06 10.72
C GLY A 45 23.02 -1.86 9.57
N LYS A 46 23.20 -3.18 9.76
CA LYS A 46 23.82 -4.11 8.79
C LYS A 46 22.83 -4.69 7.76
N ASP A 47 21.54 -4.38 7.90
CA ASP A 47 20.53 -4.80 6.93
C ASP A 47 20.63 -3.90 5.70
N THR A 48 20.93 -4.50 4.54
CA THR A 48 21.08 -3.78 3.27
C THR A 48 19.74 -3.45 2.63
N ARG A 49 18.63 -3.96 3.18
CA ARG A 49 17.29 -3.71 2.63
C ARG A 49 16.91 -2.24 2.79
N PRO A 50 16.23 -1.65 1.79
CA PRO A 50 15.83 -0.25 1.84
C PRO A 50 14.70 -0.03 2.83
N TYR A 51 14.70 1.14 3.45
CA TYR A 51 13.60 1.64 4.27
C TYR A 51 13.04 2.92 3.66
N PHE A 52 11.73 3.12 3.78
CA PHE A 52 11.04 4.35 3.41
C PHE A 52 10.26 4.91 4.59
N ASP A 53 10.32 6.23 4.75
CA ASP A 53 9.40 6.92 5.63
C ASP A 53 8.04 7.06 4.93
N VAL A 54 7.05 6.38 5.49
CA VAL A 54 5.66 6.41 5.02
C VAL A 54 4.78 7.03 6.09
N SER A 55 3.57 7.43 5.70
CA SER A 55 2.54 7.87 6.63
C SER A 55 1.33 6.95 6.59
N VAL A 56 0.79 6.67 7.77
CA VAL A 56 -0.45 5.92 7.97
C VAL A 56 -1.39 6.81 8.77
N GLY A 57 -2.32 7.46 8.06
CA GLY A 57 -3.06 8.59 8.62
C GLY A 57 -2.11 9.73 9.02
N ASN A 58 -2.09 10.08 10.31
CA ASN A 58 -1.23 11.15 10.84
C ASN A 58 0.09 10.63 11.42
N GLU A 59 0.34 9.32 11.38
CA GLU A 59 1.55 8.71 11.93
C GLU A 59 2.61 8.58 10.85
N HIS A 60 3.85 8.98 11.15
CA HIS A 60 5.00 8.71 10.30
C HIS A 60 5.75 7.49 10.83
N ILE A 61 5.98 6.52 9.96
CA ILE A 61 6.67 5.28 10.29
C ILE A 61 7.68 4.94 9.21
N THR A 62 8.84 4.44 9.64
CA THR A 62 9.83 3.87 8.74
C THR A 62 9.43 2.43 8.41
N ALA A 63 9.06 2.18 7.16
CA ALA A 63 8.72 0.86 6.65
C ALA A 63 9.91 0.23 5.92
N GLN A 64 10.18 -1.05 6.19
CA GLN A 64 11.15 -1.82 5.42
C GLN A 64 10.52 -2.24 4.10
N VAL A 65 11.24 -2.13 3.00
CA VAL A 65 10.81 -2.70 1.72
C VAL A 65 11.60 -3.97 1.45
N ASP A 66 10.88 -5.06 1.24
CA ASP A 66 11.44 -6.37 1.00
C ASP A 66 10.81 -7.01 -0.24
N THR A 67 11.53 -6.93 -1.36
CA THR A 67 11.10 -7.54 -2.62
C THR A 67 11.06 -9.06 -2.58
N GLY A 68 11.62 -9.69 -1.53
CA GLY A 68 11.51 -11.13 -1.28
C GLY A 68 10.22 -11.52 -0.55
N CYS A 69 9.44 -10.55 -0.06
CA CYS A 69 8.16 -10.80 0.59
C CYS A 69 7.01 -10.70 -0.42
N ASN A 70 6.18 -11.73 -0.52
CA ASN A 70 4.98 -11.71 -1.36
C ASN A 70 3.82 -10.92 -0.73
N LEU A 71 3.89 -10.67 0.58
CA LEU A 71 2.85 -10.04 1.38
C LEU A 71 3.49 -8.99 2.28
N SER A 72 2.76 -7.91 2.51
CA SER A 72 3.14 -6.90 3.50
C SER A 72 2.63 -7.31 4.88
N PHE A 73 3.39 -7.01 5.93
CA PHE A 73 3.00 -7.32 7.29
C PHE A 73 3.35 -6.23 8.30
N LEU A 74 2.58 -6.21 9.39
CA LEU A 74 2.75 -5.36 10.55
C LEU A 74 3.20 -6.25 11.71
N GLY A 75 4.44 -6.03 12.15
CA GLY A 75 5.04 -6.70 13.29
C GLY A 75 4.75 -6.01 14.63
N LEU A 76 5.34 -6.55 15.69
CA LEU A 76 5.12 -6.10 17.07
C LEU A 76 5.49 -4.62 17.27
N ALA A 77 6.57 -4.13 16.66
CA ALA A 77 7.04 -2.76 16.87
C ALA A 77 6.08 -1.69 16.34
N ALA A 78 5.23 -2.05 15.37
CA ALA A 78 4.25 -1.14 14.76
C ALA A 78 2.80 -1.46 15.17
N PHE A 79 2.60 -2.41 16.10
CA PHE A 79 1.27 -2.84 16.54
C PHE A 79 0.42 -1.71 17.12
N TYR A 80 1.06 -0.67 17.68
CA TYR A 80 0.38 0.52 18.18
C TYR A 80 -0.45 1.26 17.12
N LEU A 81 -0.16 1.07 15.82
CA LEU A 81 -0.95 1.64 14.73
C LEU A 81 -2.39 1.12 14.73
N LEU A 82 -2.65 -0.07 15.25
CA LEU A 82 -3.99 -0.66 15.27
C LEU A 82 -4.92 0.03 16.30
N GLY A 83 -4.38 0.86 17.19
CA GLY A 83 -5.16 1.74 18.05
C GLY A 83 -5.60 3.04 17.37
N LYS A 84 -5.20 3.29 16.11
CA LYS A 84 -5.52 4.52 15.39
C LYS A 84 -6.93 4.44 14.77
N PRO A 85 -7.64 5.58 14.68
CA PRO A 85 -8.96 5.60 14.08
C PRO A 85 -8.90 5.12 12.62
N ASN A 86 -9.92 4.37 12.20
CA ASN A 86 -10.08 3.82 10.85
C ASN A 86 -9.11 2.68 10.47
N LEU A 87 -8.31 2.16 11.41
CA LEU A 87 -7.63 0.89 11.24
C LEU A 87 -8.36 -0.16 12.06
N GLN A 88 -9.03 -1.09 11.36
CA GLN A 88 -9.75 -2.20 11.99
C GLN A 88 -9.14 -3.51 11.52
N ILE A 89 -8.71 -4.32 12.49
CA ILE A 89 -8.27 -5.68 12.21
C ILE A 89 -9.50 -6.50 11.85
N ILE A 90 -9.40 -7.23 10.74
CA ILE A 90 -10.26 -8.33 10.40
C ILE A 90 -9.58 -9.56 11.00
N TYR A 91 -10.08 -10.02 12.15
CA TYR A 91 -9.52 -11.17 12.84
C TYR A 91 -9.81 -12.45 12.06
N ASP A 92 -8.75 -13.20 11.78
CA ASP A 92 -8.82 -14.48 11.10
C ASP A 92 -7.57 -15.29 11.48
N ASP A 93 -7.79 -16.36 12.23
CA ASP A 93 -6.76 -17.26 12.75
C ASP A 93 -6.30 -18.31 11.74
N SER A 94 -6.94 -18.37 10.57
CA SER A 94 -6.56 -19.28 9.49
C SER A 94 -5.35 -18.77 8.68
N PHE A 95 -4.93 -17.52 8.89
CA PHE A 95 -3.78 -16.94 8.21
C PHE A 95 -2.47 -17.22 8.94
N TYR A 96 -1.48 -17.66 8.17
CA TYR A 96 -0.10 -17.89 8.63
C TYR A 96 0.86 -17.24 7.63
N VAL A 97 2.00 -16.75 8.10
CA VAL A 97 3.10 -16.31 7.24
C VAL A 97 4.28 -17.26 7.40
N THR A 98 4.91 -17.63 6.27
CA THR A 98 6.14 -18.41 6.30
C THR A 98 7.32 -17.46 6.15
N THR A 99 8.21 -17.47 7.13
CA THR A 99 9.43 -16.66 7.11
C THR A 99 10.49 -17.28 6.21
N ALA A 100 11.53 -16.52 5.83
CA ALA A 100 12.55 -16.96 4.88
C ALA A 100 13.33 -18.22 5.31
N ASN A 101 13.34 -18.56 6.61
CA ASN A 101 13.93 -19.78 7.16
C ASN A 101 12.95 -20.99 7.15
N GLY A 102 11.75 -20.83 6.57
CA GLY A 102 10.72 -21.87 6.49
C GLY A 102 9.84 -22.01 7.74
N VAL A 103 10.00 -21.14 8.75
CA VAL A 103 9.20 -21.21 9.98
C VAL A 103 7.85 -20.52 9.77
N LEU A 104 6.77 -21.23 10.10
CA LEU A 104 5.40 -20.70 10.14
C LEU A 104 5.22 -19.79 11.35
N GLN A 105 4.65 -18.62 11.10
CA GLN A 105 4.29 -17.64 12.12
C GLN A 105 2.78 -17.43 12.09
N ASN A 106 2.17 -17.46 13.27
CA ASN A 106 0.76 -17.14 13.40
C ASN A 106 0.53 -15.65 13.12
N THR A 107 -0.61 -15.36 12.51
CA THR A 107 -1.10 -13.99 12.37
C THR A 107 -2.34 -13.81 13.23
N LEU A 108 -2.67 -12.55 13.55
CA LEU A 108 -3.94 -12.21 14.18
C LEU A 108 -5.07 -12.02 13.16
N GLY A 109 -4.71 -11.84 11.89
CA GLY A 109 -5.61 -11.47 10.80
C GLY A 109 -4.97 -10.41 9.89
N CYS A 110 -5.81 -9.67 9.19
CA CYS A 110 -5.39 -8.61 8.26
C CYS A 110 -6.00 -7.25 8.59
N VAL A 111 -5.38 -6.18 8.10
CA VAL A 111 -5.90 -4.82 8.18
C VAL A 111 -5.74 -4.13 6.83
N LEU A 112 -6.77 -3.42 6.39
CA LEU A 112 -6.69 -2.53 5.24
C LEU A 112 -6.08 -1.20 5.70
N MET A 113 -4.84 -0.95 5.31
CA MET A 113 -4.06 0.19 5.78
C MET A 113 -3.79 1.17 4.63
N PRO A 114 -4.29 2.42 4.70
CA PRO A 114 -3.90 3.47 3.77
C PRO A 114 -2.47 3.92 4.08
N ILE A 115 -1.54 3.59 3.19
CA ILE A 115 -0.13 3.95 3.28
C ILE A 115 0.13 5.06 2.28
N THR A 116 0.64 6.18 2.78
CA THR A 116 1.02 7.33 1.98
C THR A 116 2.54 7.44 1.90
N LEU A 117 3.07 7.39 0.70
CA LEU A 117 4.48 7.64 0.40
C LEU A 117 4.57 8.87 -0.51
N CYS A 118 5.26 9.89 -0.05
CA CYS A 118 5.28 11.22 -0.69
C CYS A 118 3.86 11.79 -0.83
N TYR A 119 3.35 11.89 -2.06
CA TYR A 119 2.03 12.44 -2.40
C TYR A 119 1.05 11.37 -2.91
N MET A 120 1.40 10.08 -2.76
CA MET A 120 0.58 8.97 -3.23
C MET A 120 0.13 8.11 -2.05
N THR A 121 -1.18 7.91 -1.96
CA THR A 121 -1.79 7.01 -0.96
C THR A 121 -2.30 5.76 -1.65
N LYS A 122 -1.96 4.59 -1.10
CA LYS A 122 -2.49 3.30 -1.53
C LYS A 122 -3.05 2.56 -0.31
N VAL A 123 -4.24 1.99 -0.44
CA VAL A 123 -4.77 1.06 0.55
C VAL A 123 -4.14 -0.31 0.30
N CYS A 124 -3.43 -0.81 1.29
CA CYS A 124 -2.74 -2.09 1.25
C CYS A 124 -3.38 -3.04 2.25
N GLU A 125 -3.54 -4.30 1.88
CA GLU A 125 -3.85 -5.37 2.83
C GLU A 125 -2.56 -5.76 3.54
N ILE A 126 -2.54 -5.62 4.87
CA ILE A 126 -1.38 -5.87 5.72
C ILE A 126 -1.72 -6.99 6.69
N LEU A 127 -0.94 -8.07 6.70
CA LEU A 127 -1.08 -9.12 7.72
C LEU A 127 -0.51 -8.66 9.05
N VAL A 128 -1.18 -8.96 10.16
CA VAL A 128 -0.72 -8.58 11.49
C VAL A 128 -0.11 -9.79 12.18
N THR A 129 1.17 -9.74 12.55
CA THR A 129 1.84 -10.84 13.26
C THR A 129 2.65 -10.32 14.43
N LEU A 130 2.38 -10.84 15.63
CA LEU A 130 3.10 -10.45 16.84
C LEU A 130 4.40 -11.23 17.04
N SER A 131 4.62 -12.30 16.27
CA SER A 131 5.80 -13.14 16.36
C SER A 131 7.04 -12.52 15.72
N LEU A 132 6.86 -11.47 14.92
CA LEU A 132 7.94 -10.73 14.26
C LEU A 132 8.17 -9.40 14.98
N SER A 133 9.44 -9.10 15.23
CA SER A 133 9.87 -7.90 15.99
C SER A 133 9.87 -6.62 15.16
N GLU A 134 9.78 -6.78 13.84
CA GLU A 134 9.82 -5.72 12.84
C GLU A 134 8.63 -4.75 13.00
N GLY A 135 8.76 -3.57 12.39
CA GLY A 135 7.69 -2.58 12.33
C GLY A 135 6.71 -2.90 11.20
N LEU A 136 6.72 -2.06 10.17
CA LEU A 136 5.99 -2.31 8.93
C LEU A 136 6.95 -2.83 7.87
N VAL A 137 6.62 -3.95 7.25
CA VAL A 137 7.34 -4.52 6.09
C VAL A 137 6.43 -4.53 4.88
N LEU A 138 6.93 -3.98 3.77
CA LEU A 138 6.23 -3.84 2.50
C LEU A 138 6.83 -4.81 1.48
N GLY A 139 6.01 -5.75 1.02
CA GLY A 139 6.30 -6.65 -0.10
C GLY A 139 5.92 -6.06 -1.45
#